data_AF-A0A7J2VB87-F1
#
_entry.id   AF-A0A7J2VB87-F1
#
_cell.length_a   1.000
_cell.length_b   1.000
_cell.length_c   1.000
_cell.angle_alpha   90.00
_cell.angle_beta   90.00
_cell.angle_gamma   90.00
#
_symmetry.space_group_name_H-M   'P 1'
#
loop_
_entity.id
_entity.type
_entity.pdbx_description
1 polymer ?
#
loop_
_entity_poly.entity_id
_entity_poly.type
_entity_poly.pdbx_seq_one_letter_code
_entity_poly.pdbx_strand_id
1 'polypeptide(L)'
;MGVVDLREEIEILLKRAEAFKRDAEVDYKNGDFDISMFHLEQAIQLLIKAKLLEIKGSYTRTNSLRRLLLELADYWSKNEIKGF
;
A
#
# COMPACT_ATOMS: atom_id res chain seq x y z
N MET A 1 6.78 19.28 -1.78
CA MET A 1 5.54 18.63 -1.32
C MET A 1 5.08 19.33 -0.05
N GLY A 2 3.94 20.01 -0.08
CA GLY A 2 3.33 20.57 1.14
C GLY A 2 2.58 19.50 1.95
N VAL A 3 2.15 19.80 3.17
CA VAL A 3 1.36 18.87 4.00
C VAL A 3 0.00 18.53 3.36
N VAL A 4 -0.59 19.47 2.62
CA VAL A 4 -1.85 19.29 1.88
C VAL A 4 -1.68 18.25 0.76
N ASP A 5 -0.57 18.34 0.02
CA ASP A 5 -0.21 17.47 -1.12
C ASP A 5 -0.07 15.99 -0.69
N LEU A 6 0.52 15.73 0.49
CA LEU A 6 0.66 14.38 1.03
C LEU A 6 -0.67 13.73 1.39
N ARG A 7 -1.63 14.50 1.92
CA ARG A 7 -2.96 13.98 2.28
C ARG A 7 -3.74 13.60 1.02
N GLU A 8 -3.71 14.45 0.00
CA GLU A 8 -4.33 14.17 -1.29
C GLU A 8 -3.73 12.92 -1.96
N GLU A 9 -2.39 12.77 -1.92
CA GLU A 9 -1.74 11.57 -2.46
C GLU A 9 -2.16 10.29 -1.71
N ILE A 10 -2.22 10.34 -0.37
CA ILE A 10 -2.71 9.22 0.45
C ILE A 10 -4.15 8.86 0.07
N GLU A 11 -5.06 9.84 -0.03
CA GLU A 11 -6.45 9.60 -0.41
C GLU A 11 -6.59 8.97 -1.79
N ILE A 12 -5.78 9.41 -2.77
CA ILE A 12 -5.75 8.83 -4.11
C ILE A 12 -5.30 7.36 -4.06
N LEU A 13 -4.27 7.05 -3.28
CA LEU A 13 -3.78 5.67 -3.12
C LEU A 13 -4.85 4.77 -2.48
N LEU A 14 -5.51 5.24 -1.41
CA LEU A 14 -6.57 4.50 -0.73
C LEU A 14 -7.78 4.27 -1.64
N LYS A 15 -8.21 5.28 -2.38
CA LYS A 15 -9.32 5.17 -3.35
C LYS A 15 -9.02 4.12 -4.43
N ARG A 16 -7.78 4.08 -4.92
CA ARG A 16 -7.34 3.09 -5.92
C ARG A 16 -7.22 1.70 -5.32
N ALA A 17 -6.71 1.57 -4.09
CA ALA A 17 -6.64 0.30 -3.39
C ALA A 17 -8.04 -0.33 -3.23
N GLU A 18 -9.04 0.48 -2.87
CA GLU A 18 -10.42 0.01 -2.76
C GLU A 18 -11.01 -0.39 -4.12
N ALA A 19 -10.63 0.28 -5.22
CA ALA A 19 -11.03 -0.14 -6.56
C ALA A 19 -10.47 -1.52 -6.90
N PHE A 20 -9.16 -1.73 -6.72
CA PHE A 20 -8.53 -3.03 -6.96
C PHE A 20 -9.10 -4.14 -6.07
N LYS A 21 -9.44 -3.85 -4.81
CA LYS A 21 -10.12 -4.81 -3.94
C LYS A 21 -11.48 -5.23 -4.49
N ARG A 22 -12.31 -4.27 -4.93
CA ARG A 22 -13.60 -4.58 -5.56
C ARG A 22 -13.43 -5.43 -6.82
N ASP A 23 -12.44 -5.12 -7.65
CA ASP A 23 -12.15 -5.89 -8.86
C ASP A 23 -11.71 -7.33 -8.50
N ALA A 24 -10.84 -7.47 -7.50
CA ALA A 24 -10.43 -8.78 -6.99
C ALA A 24 -11.63 -9.62 -6.47
N GLU A 25 -12.59 -8.98 -5.80
CA GLU A 25 -13.82 -9.64 -5.33
C GLU A 25 -14.74 -10.08 -6.50
N VAL A 26 -14.78 -9.32 -7.60
CA VAL A 26 -15.52 -9.69 -8.81
C VAL A 26 -14.85 -10.87 -9.50
N ASP A 27 -13.54 -10.81 -9.71
CA ASP A 27 -12.78 -11.90 -10.36
C ASP A 27 -12.87 -13.20 -9.56
N TYR A 28 -12.81 -13.10 -8.23
CA TYR A 28 -13.00 -14.25 -7.34
C TYR A 28 -14.36 -14.92 -7.55
N LYS A 29 -15.43 -14.13 -7.65
CA LYS A 29 -16.79 -14.63 -7.90
C LYS A 29 -16.94 -15.25 -9.28
N ASN A 30 -16.18 -14.77 -10.26
CA ASN A 30 -16.17 -15.30 -11.63
C ASN A 30 -15.32 -16.58 -11.78
N GLY A 31 -14.49 -16.92 -10.78
CA GLY A 31 -13.57 -18.06 -10.83
C GLY A 31 -12.21 -17.73 -11.43
N ASP A 32 -11.93 -16.46 -11.71
CA ASP A 32 -10.68 -15.96 -12.30
C ASP A 32 -9.61 -15.74 -11.21
N PHE A 33 -9.22 -16.82 -10.52
CA PHE A 33 -8.41 -16.72 -9.30
C PHE A 33 -7.04 -16.05 -9.50
N ASP A 34 -6.37 -16.30 -10.63
CA ASP A 34 -5.06 -15.69 -10.90
C ASP A 34 -5.17 -14.16 -11.07
N ILE A 35 -6.24 -13.69 -11.72
CA ILE A 35 -6.52 -12.27 -11.93
C ILE A 35 -6.96 -11.63 -10.59
N SER A 36 -7.80 -12.33 -9.83
CA SER A 36 -8.20 -11.91 -8.48
C SER A 36 -6.99 -11.68 -7.59
N MET A 37 -6.03 -12.60 -7.59
CA MET A 37 -4.79 -12.47 -6.82
C MET A 37 -3.93 -11.30 -7.29
N PHE A 38 -3.86 -11.06 -8.60
CA PHE A 38 -3.15 -9.91 -9.14
C PHE A 38 -3.76 -8.58 -8.65
N HIS A 39 -5.09 -8.42 -8.74
CA HIS A 39 -5.76 -7.22 -8.24
C HIS A 39 -5.62 -7.07 -6.72
N LEU A 40 -5.69 -8.17 -5.96
CA LEU A 40 -5.44 -8.13 -4.52
C LEU A 40 -4.01 -7.65 -4.21
N GLU A 41 -3.01 -8.12 -4.95
CA GLU A 41 -1.64 -7.63 -4.79
C GLU A 41 -1.54 -6.12 -5.07
N GLN A 42 -2.18 -5.62 -6.14
CA GLN A 42 -2.21 -4.18 -6.43
C GLN A 42 -2.83 -3.38 -5.28
N ALA A 43 -3.95 -3.86 -4.72
CA ALA A 43 -4.59 -3.23 -3.57
C ALA A 43 -3.63 -3.16 -2.36
N ILE A 44 -2.98 -4.27 -2.00
CA ILE A 44 -2.05 -4.33 -0.86
C ILE A 44 -0.85 -3.39 -1.07
N GLN A 45 -0.28 -3.36 -2.28
CA GLN A 45 0.85 -2.46 -2.58
C GLN A 45 0.48 -0.99 -2.37
N LEU A 46 -0.71 -0.57 -2.80
CA LEU A 46 -1.19 0.80 -2.61
C LEU A 46 -1.46 1.13 -1.15
N LEU A 47 -2.03 0.20 -0.38
CA LEU A 47 -2.24 0.37 1.06
C LEU A 47 -0.90 0.58 1.81
N ILE A 48 0.12 -0.21 1.48
CA ILE A 48 1.43 -0.06 2.12
C ILE A 48 2.09 1.27 1.72
N LYS A 49 2.00 1.68 0.44
CA LYS A 49 2.50 2.99 0.00
C LYS A 49 1.80 4.14 0.72
N ALA A 50 0.48 4.08 0.88
CA ALA A 50 -0.29 5.07 1.64
C ALA A 50 0.17 5.11 3.10
N LYS A 51 0.37 3.94 3.72
CA LYS A 51 0.84 3.85 5.10
C LYS A 51 2.25 4.42 5.28
N LEU A 52 3.17 4.12 4.35
CA LEU A 52 4.52 4.67 4.34
C LEU A 52 4.52 6.19 4.13
N LEU A 53 3.67 6.73 3.24
CA LEU A 53 3.47 8.18 3.14
C LEU A 53 3.00 8.79 4.46
N GLU A 54 2.01 8.18 5.11
CA GLU A 54 1.45 8.68 6.37
C GLU A 54 2.52 8.75 7.47
N ILE A 55 3.28 7.67 7.66
CA ILE A 55 4.19 7.55 8.82
C ILE A 55 5.60 8.08 8.55
N LYS A 56 6.09 7.99 7.31
CA LYS A 56 7.47 8.32 6.91
C LYS A 56 7.53 9.54 5.96
N GLY A 57 6.41 9.96 5.36
CA GLY A 57 6.36 11.02 4.36
C GLY A 57 6.88 10.61 2.98
N SER A 58 7.27 9.34 2.79
CA SER A 58 7.82 8.80 1.55
C SER A 58 7.77 7.26 1.52
N TYR A 59 7.85 6.69 0.33
CA TYR A 59 8.03 5.25 0.09
C TYR A 59 9.02 5.03 -1.05
N THR A 60 9.68 3.87 -1.07
CA THR A 60 10.50 3.46 -2.23
C THR A 60 9.61 3.26 -3.44
N ARG A 61 9.94 3.91 -4.57
CA ARG A 61 9.21 3.74 -5.84
C ARG A 61 9.46 2.35 -6.44
N THR A 62 8.67 1.38 -6.01
CA THR A 62 8.71 -0.01 -6.48
C THR A 62 7.30 -0.61 -6.52
N ASN A 63 7.12 -1.61 -7.37
CA ASN A 63 5.93 -2.47 -7.39
C ASN A 63 6.25 -3.87 -6.83
N SER A 64 7.33 -3.99 -6.08
CA SER A 64 7.64 -5.23 -5.35
C SER A 64 6.97 -5.17 -3.98
N LEU A 65 5.93 -5.97 -3.78
CA LEU A 65 5.25 -6.10 -2.48
C LEU A 65 6.25 -6.46 -1.37
N ARG A 66 7.17 -7.39 -1.63
CA ARG A 66 8.24 -7.77 -0.69
C ARG A 66 9.07 -6.57 -0.24
N ARG A 67 9.51 -5.72 -1.18
CA ARG A 67 10.33 -4.55 -0.84
C ARG A 67 9.55 -3.52 -0.02
N LEU A 68 8.27 -3.30 -0.35
CA LEU A 68 7.40 -2.39 0.41
C LEU A 68 7.17 -2.90 1.84
N LEU A 69 6.94 -4.21 2.02
CA LEU A 69 6.79 -4.82 3.35
C LEU A 69 8.06 -4.72 4.18
N LEU A 70 9.23 -4.96 3.58
CA LEU A 70 10.52 -4.80 4.26
C LEU A 70 10.75 -3.34 4.68
N GLU A 71 10.43 -2.37 3.82
CA GLU A 71 10.54 -0.96 4.16
C GLU A 71 9.63 -0.56 5.34
N LEU A 72 8.40 -1.10 5.37
CA LEU A 72 7.46 -0.88 6.48
C LEU A 72 7.98 -1.50 7.79
N ALA A 73 8.51 -2.74 7.74
CA ALA A 73 9.08 -3.42 8.89
C ALA A 73 10.32 -2.69 9.44
N ASP A 74 11.22 -2.26 8.56
CA ASP A 74 12.42 -1.49 8.92
C ASP A 74 12.06 -0.17 9.62
N TYR A 75 10.98 0.49 9.17
CA TYR A 75 10.49 1.70 9.82
C TYR A 75 10.00 1.42 11.23
N TRP A 76 9.21 0.37 11.44
CA TRP A 76 8.71 0.02 12.78
C TRP A 76 9.84 -0.38 13.73
N SER A 77 10.74 -1.26 13.32
CA SER A 77 11.87 -1.69 14.15
C SER A 77 12.72 -0.50 14.65
N LYS A 78 12.99 0.48 13.77
CA LYS A 78 13.73 1.70 14.17
C LYS A 78 12.96 2.58 15.15
N ASN A 79 11.64 2.63 15.08
CA ASN A 79 10.84 3.44 16.00
C ASN A 79 10.66 2.78 17.36
N GLU A 80 10.60 1.44 17.42
CA GLU A 80 10.64 0.71 18.70
C GLU A 80 11.95 0.99 19.45
N ILE A 81 13.09 0.98 18.75
CA ILE A 81 14.41 1.28 19.35
C ILE A 81 14.49 2.71 19.89
N LYS A 82 13.87 3.70 19.22
CA LYS A 82 13.84 5.10 19.70
C LYS A 82 13.00 5.29 20.97
N GLY A 83 12.17 4.33 21.33
CA GLY A 83 11.32 4.39 22.53
C GLY A 83 12.01 3.93 23.82
N PHE A 84 13.24 3.43 23.74
CA PHE A 84 14.11 3.06 24.88
C PHE A 84 15.15 4.15 25.14
#